data_AF-A0A7W1F6K3-F1
#
_entry.id   AF-A0A7W1F6K3-F1
#
_cell.length_a   1.000
_cell.length_b   1.000
_cell.length_c   1.000
_cell.angle_alpha   90.00
_cell.angle_beta   90.00
_cell.angle_gamma   90.00
#
_symmetry.space_group_name_H-M   'P 1'
#
loop_
_entity.id
_entity.type
_entity.pdbx_description
1 polymer ?
#
loop_
_entity_poly.entity_id
_entity_poly.type
_entity_poly.pdbx_seq_one_letter_code
_entity_poly.pdbx_strand_id
1 'polypeptide(L)' 'MSDAPRPLTILGATGSIGVNTLKVAAHLGIPVHAVTANGKVAELARLARDAKAAVAVVADESRYGELKAA' A
#
# COMPACT_ATOMS: atom_id res chain seq x y z
N MET A 1 10.42 25.78 7.58
CA MET A 1 9.64 24.87 6.72
C MET A 1 9.51 23.57 7.48
N SER A 2 8.30 23.17 7.86
CA SER A 2 8.09 21.89 8.55
C SER A 2 8.47 20.75 7.61
N ASP A 3 9.55 20.06 7.93
CA ASP A 3 10.15 18.97 7.14
C ASP A 3 9.35 17.67 7.28
N ALA A 4 8.03 17.75 7.05
CA ALA A 4 7.16 16.58 7.15
C ALA A 4 7.57 15.58 6.06
N PRO A 5 7.77 14.29 6.41
CA PRO A 5 8.26 13.31 5.46
C PRO A 5 7.33 13.21 4.25
N ARG A 6 7.92 13.25 3.04
CA ARG A 6 7.16 13.07 1.80
C ARG A 6 6.54 11.67 1.76
N PRO A 7 5.27 11.53 1.35
CA PRO A 7 4.63 10.25 1.34
C PRO A 7 5.19 9.32 0.28
N LEU A 8 5.22 8.02 0.60
CA LEU A 8 5.69 6.97 -0.30
C LEU A 8 4.55 6.39 -1.14
N THR A 9 4.91 5.94 -2.34
CA THR A 9 4.11 5.00 -3.14
C THR A 9 4.89 3.70 -3.25
N ILE A 10 4.25 2.58 -2.90
CA ILE A 10 4.90 1.27 -2.86
C ILE A 10 4.37 0.39 -3.99
N LEU A 11 5.24 0.08 -4.95
CA LEU A 11 4.93 -0.78 -6.07
C LEU A 11 5.26 -2.23 -5.72
N GLY A 12 4.25 -3.09 -5.56
CA GLY A 12 4.44 -4.46 -5.08
C GLY A 12 4.43 -4.59 -3.55
N ALA A 13 3.47 -3.95 -2.88
CA ALA A 13 3.30 -3.92 -1.43
C ALA A 13 3.14 -5.30 -0.77
N THR A 14 2.62 -6.30 -1.49
CA THR A 14 2.42 -7.68 -1.00
C THR A 14 3.61 -8.61 -1.26
N GLY A 15 4.71 -8.05 -1.79
CA GLY A 15 6.00 -8.74 -1.90
C GLY A 15 6.82 -8.56 -0.62
N SER A 16 7.90 -9.34 -0.47
CA SER A 16 8.78 -9.27 0.71
C SER A 16 9.34 -7.86 0.94
N ILE A 17 9.79 -7.20 -0.12
CA ILE A 17 10.29 -5.82 -0.08
C ILE A 17 9.17 -4.87 0.34
N GLY A 18 8.01 -4.91 -0.32
CA GLY A 18 6.89 -4.03 -0.03
C GLY A 18 6.38 -4.13 1.42
N VAL A 19 6.24 -5.35 1.94
CA VAL A 19 5.83 -5.58 3.34
C VAL A 19 6.85 -5.01 4.32
N ASN A 20 8.14 -5.21 4.06
CA ASN A 20 9.19 -4.68 4.93
C ASN A 20 9.30 -3.15 4.82
N THR A 21 9.14 -2.57 3.63
CA THR A 21 9.08 -1.12 3.42
C THR A 21 7.92 -0.51 4.20
N LEU A 22 6.73 -1.12 4.19
CA LEU A 22 5.58 -0.68 4.98
C LEU A 22 5.87 -0.68 6.49
N LYS A 23 6.52 -1.74 6.99
CA LYS A 23 6.93 -1.81 8.41
C LYS A 23 7.90 -0.69 8.78
N VAL A 24 8.90 -0.43 7.93
CA VAL A 24 9.87 0.66 8.16
C VAL A 24 9.19 2.03 8.07
N ALA A 25 8.31 2.24 7.09
CA ALA A 25 7.57 3.49 6.94
C ALA A 25 6.70 3.77 8.18
N ALA A 26 5.99 2.76 8.68
CA ALA A 26 5.21 2.86 9.91
C ALA A 26 6.10 3.17 11.13
N HIS A 27 7.26 2.50 11.26
CA HIS A 27 8.19 2.73 12.36
C HIS A 27 8.79 4.15 12.35
N LEU A 28 9.09 4.70 11.17
CA LEU A 28 9.67 6.03 10.98
C LEU A 28 8.61 7.14 10.87
N GLY A 29 7.32 6.82 10.91
CA GLY A 29 6.24 7.79 10.71
C GLY A 29 6.19 8.40 9.31
N ILE A 30 6.72 7.70 8.30
CA ILE A 30 6.67 8.14 6.91
C ILE A 30 5.29 7.81 6.34
N PRO A 31 4.52 8.79 5.84
CA PRO A 31 3.18 8.54 5.32
C PRO A 31 3.24 7.72 4.03
N VAL A 32 2.18 6.96 3.76
CA VAL A 32 2.03 6.17 2.53
C VAL A 32 0.83 6.73 1.77
N HIS A 33 1.05 7.15 0.53
CA HIS A 33 -0.02 7.66 -0.33
C HIS A 33 -0.71 6.52 -1.09
N ALA A 34 0.08 5.60 -1.65
CA ALA A 34 -0.46 4.52 -2.47
C ALA A 34 0.29 3.20 -2.29
N VAL A 35 -0.45 2.10 -2.43
CA VAL A 35 0.08 0.73 -2.45
C VAL A 35 -0.44 -0.01 -3.67
N THR A 36 0.38 -0.87 -4.27
CA THR A 36 -0.05 -1.70 -5.40
C THR A 36 0.33 -3.16 -5.21
N ALA A 37 -0.39 -4.07 -5.85
CA ALA A 37 -0.04 -5.49 -5.91
C ALA A 37 -0.48 -6.10 -7.24
N ASN A 38 0.08 -7.27 -7.60
CA ASN A 38 -0.32 -7.96 -8.82
C ASN A 38 -1.75 -8.53 -8.70
N GLY A 39 -1.99 -9.43 -7.73
CA GLY A 39 -3.31 -10.04 -7.54
C GLY A 39 -3.68 -10.48 -6.12
N LYS A 40 -2.80 -10.31 -5.11
CA LYS A 40 -3.11 -10.68 -3.72
C LYS A 40 -4.04 -9.63 -3.07
N VAL A 41 -5.30 -9.58 -3.49
CA VAL A 41 -6.26 -8.51 -3.16
C VAL A 41 -6.53 -8.39 -1.66
N ALA A 42 -6.90 -9.48 -0.99
CA ALA A 42 -7.18 -9.43 0.45
C ALA A 42 -5.98 -8.89 1.26
N GLU A 43 -4.76 -9.28 0.88
CA GLU A 43 -3.54 -8.77 1.49
C GLU A 43 -3.31 -7.29 1.15
N LEU A 44 -3.49 -6.89 -0.12
CA LEU A 44 -3.38 -5.51 -0.57
C LEU A 44 -4.36 -4.59 0.18
N ALA A 45 -5.62 -4.98 0.31
CA ALA A 45 -6.66 -4.22 0.99
C ALA A 45 -6.33 -4.04 2.49
N ARG A 46 -5.87 -5.11 3.15
CA ARG A 46 -5.40 -5.03 4.54
C ARG A 46 -4.24 -4.03 4.68
N LEU A 47 -3.20 -4.18 3.86
CA LEU A 47 -2.03 -3.31 3.91
C LEU A 47 -2.37 -1.84 3.61
N ALA A 48 -3.30 -1.59 2.67
CA ALA A 48 -3.77 -0.24 2.36
C ALA A 48 -4.44 0.42 3.57
N ARG A 49 -5.30 -0.31 4.30
CA ARG A 49 -5.96 0.18 5.50
C ARG A 49 -5.00 0.40 6.65
N ASP A 50 -4.10 -0.56 6.90
CA ASP A 50 -3.09 -0.47 7.95
C ASP A 50 -2.20 0.76 7.75
N ALA A 51 -1.82 1.04 6.50
CA ALA A 51 -1.01 2.19 6.11
C ALA A 51 -1.81 3.49 5.96
N LYS A 52 -3.14 3.44 6.04
CA LYS A 52 -4.06 4.54 5.72
C LYS A 52 -3.76 5.17 4.35
N ALA A 53 -3.41 4.33 3.37
CA ALA A 53 -3.12 4.78 2.02
C ALA A 53 -4.37 5.38 1.37
N ALA A 54 -4.18 6.46 0.61
CA ALA A 54 -5.26 7.11 -0.13
C ALA A 54 -5.74 6.27 -1.32
N VAL A 55 -4.84 5.46 -1.91
CA VAL A 55 -5.13 4.66 -3.10
C VAL A 55 -4.53 3.26 -2.99
N ALA A 56 -5.32 2.25 -3.37
CA ALA A 56 -4.85 0.88 -3.60
C ALA A 56 -5.06 0.50 -5.06
N VAL A 57 -4.06 -0.09 -5.72
CA VAL A 57 -4.15 -0.51 -7.12
C VAL A 57 -3.80 -1.99 -7.26
N VAL A 58 -4.68 -2.75 -7.91
CA VAL A 58 -4.39 -4.13 -8.33
C VAL A 58 -4.06 -4.13 -9.83
N ALA A 59 -3.00 -4.84 -10.23
CA ALA A 59 -2.60 -4.91 -11.64
C ALA A 59 -3.53 -5.82 -12.46
N ASP A 60 -4.08 -6.85 -11.84
CA ASP A 60 -5.07 -7.75 -12.44
C ASP A 60 -6.45 -7.06 -12.47
N GLU A 61 -6.86 -6.60 -13.66
CA GLU A 61 -8.14 -5.92 -13.88
C GLU A 61 -9.34 -6.77 -13.48
N SER A 62 -9.25 -8.11 -13.63
CA SER A 62 -10.34 -9.02 -13.24
C SER A 62 -10.62 -9.03 -11.73
N ARG A 63 -9.64 -8.58 -10.95
CA ARG A 63 -9.69 -8.49 -9.48
C ARG A 63 -10.08 -7.12 -8.95
N TYR A 64 -10.32 -6.14 -9.82
CA TYR A 64 -10.73 -4.80 -9.40
C TYR A 64 -12.00 -4.83 -8.53
N GLY A 65 -12.99 -5.65 -8.90
CA GLY A 65 -14.24 -5.77 -8.15
C GLY A 65 -14.01 -6.27 -6.72
N GLU A 66 -13.14 -7.27 -6.55
CA GLU A 66 -12.74 -7.80 -5.23
C GLU A 66 -12.05 -6.71 -4.40
N LEU A 67 -11.12 -5.95 -5.01
CA LEU A 67 -10.40 -4.88 -4.30
C LEU A 67 -11.33 -3.74 -3.91
N LYS A 68 -12.30 -3.39 -4.77
CA LYS A 68 -13.28 -2.33 -4.51
C LYS A 68 -14.27 -2.71 -3.41
N ALA A 69 -14.63 -3.99 -3.31
CA ALA A 69 -15.56 -4.49 -2.32
C ALA A 69 -14.91 -4.75 -0.95
N ALA A 70 -13.59 -4.90 -0.92
CA ALA A 70 -12.83 -5.13 0.30
C ALA A 70 -12.90 -3.91 1.22
#